data_AF-A0A2P5ECJ2-F1
#
_entry.id   AF-A0A2P5ECJ2-F1
#
_cell.length_a   1.000
_cell.length_b   1.000
_cell.length_c   1.000
_cell.angle_alpha   90.00
_cell.angle_beta   90.00
_cell.angle_gamma   90.00
#
_symmetry.space_group_name_H-M   'P 1'
#
loop_
_entity.id
_entity.type
_entity.pdbx_description
1 polymer ?
#
loop_
_entity_poly.entity_id
_entity_poly.type
_entity_poly.pdbx_seq_one_letter_code
_entity_poly.pdbx_strand_id
1 'polypeptide(L)'
;MGGFRMTFVNLTKFETEEAVMDSQRVRATDLKNVATVAVKASRLYWELNLQMVKHLTLSSELTYLHSRIKKLEVASSKIFDGDISRMHKIEELKETVRVTEDSKSCAVREYERIKEILMLDTNLLLDEPCPHENKSELERLDKERQNDFMAMLRGFVLNQAGYAEKMANVCEELTGETSRYVKDSS
;
A
#
# COMPACT_ATOMS: atom_id res chain seq x y z
N MET A 1 7.87 -5.25 8.96
CA MET A 1 7.71 -5.00 7.50
C MET A 1 7.25 -6.22 6.69
N GLY A 2 7.40 -7.48 7.15
CA GLY A 2 6.97 -8.66 6.36
C GLY A 2 5.45 -8.91 6.27
N GLY A 3 4.67 -8.51 7.29
CA GLY A 3 3.23 -8.80 7.36
C GLY A 3 2.40 -8.14 6.26
N PHE A 4 2.63 -6.84 6.01
CA PHE A 4 1.91 -6.09 4.98
C PHE A 4 2.17 -6.61 3.55
N ARG A 5 3.41 -7.04 3.26
CA ARG A 5 3.74 -7.65 1.97
C ARG A 5 2.99 -8.98 1.77
N MET A 6 2.88 -9.78 2.82
CA MET A 6 2.23 -11.09 2.77
C MET A 6 0.71 -10.97 2.60
N THR A 7 0.08 -9.97 3.23
CA THR A 7 -1.36 -9.72 3.08
C THR A 7 -1.72 -9.31 1.66
N PHE A 8 -0.95 -8.44 1.01
CA PHE A 8 -1.18 -8.03 -0.38
C PHE A 8 -0.99 -9.19 -1.38
N VAL A 9 0.01 -10.06 -1.14
CA VAL A 9 0.24 -11.27 -1.97
C VAL A 9 -0.88 -12.30 -1.78
N ASN A 10 -1.39 -12.48 -0.56
CA ASN A 10 -2.47 -13.42 -0.31
C ASN A 10 -3.81 -12.94 -0.89
N LEU A 11 -4.10 -11.63 -0.82
CA LEU A 11 -5.28 -11.02 -1.44
C LEU A 11 -5.30 -11.19 -2.96
N THR A 12 -4.17 -10.91 -3.63
CA THR A 12 -4.05 -11.13 -5.08
C THR A 12 -4.28 -12.59 -5.45
N LYS A 13 -3.74 -13.53 -4.66
CA LYS A 13 -3.90 -14.96 -4.92
C LYS A 13 -5.36 -15.41 -4.78
N PHE A 14 -6.05 -14.94 -3.75
CA PHE A 14 -7.46 -15.25 -3.49
C PHE A 14 -8.37 -14.70 -4.60
N GLU A 15 -8.15 -13.46 -5.05
CA GLU A 15 -8.92 -12.87 -6.15
C GLU A 15 -8.68 -13.57 -7.49
N THR A 16 -7.49 -14.13 -7.73
CA THR A 16 -7.17 -14.80 -9.00
C THR A 16 -7.76 -16.22 -9.07
N GLU A 17 -7.88 -16.91 -7.93
CA GLU A 17 -8.37 -18.29 -7.84
C GLU A 17 -9.92 -18.37 -7.89
N GLU A 18 -10.65 -17.27 -7.65
CA GLU A 18 -12.13 -17.21 -7.63
C GLU A 18 -12.75 -16.37 -8.77
N ALA A 19 -11.95 -15.80 -9.68
CA ALA A 19 -12.43 -14.86 -10.69
C ALA A 19 -13.13 -15.54 -11.90
N VAL A 20 -14.42 -15.30 -12.06
CA VAL A 20 -15.27 -15.80 -13.17
C VAL A 20 -15.54 -14.71 -14.23
N MET A 21 -15.25 -13.42 -13.96
CA MET A 21 -15.60 -12.28 -14.83
C MET A 21 -14.39 -11.37 -15.16
N ASP A 22 -14.34 -10.80 -16.37
CA ASP A 22 -13.21 -9.96 -16.86
C ASP A 22 -12.91 -8.73 -15.97
N SER A 23 -13.92 -8.18 -15.28
CA SER A 23 -13.74 -7.06 -14.35
C SER A 23 -12.89 -7.40 -13.11
N GLN A 24 -12.87 -8.67 -12.68
CA GLN A 24 -12.02 -9.12 -11.57
C GLN A 24 -10.54 -9.21 -11.99
N ARG A 25 -10.26 -9.55 -13.26
CA ARG A 25 -8.89 -9.61 -13.80
C ARG A 25 -8.24 -8.24 -13.94
N VAL A 26 -9.02 -7.23 -14.35
CA VAL A 26 -8.56 -5.83 -14.40
C VAL A 26 -8.21 -5.36 -12.99
N ARG A 27 -9.10 -5.55 -12.02
CA ARG A 27 -8.84 -5.21 -10.60
C ARG A 27 -7.60 -5.90 -10.01
N ALA A 28 -7.42 -7.19 -10.27
CA ALA A 28 -6.24 -7.92 -9.81
C ALA A 28 -4.93 -7.35 -10.40
N THR A 29 -4.98 -6.88 -11.65
CA THR A 29 -3.84 -6.23 -12.32
C THR A 29 -3.53 -4.86 -11.70
N ASP A 30 -4.54 -4.06 -11.41
CA ASP A 30 -4.38 -2.76 -10.75
C ASP A 30 -3.85 -2.91 -9.33
N LEU A 31 -4.38 -3.87 -8.56
CA LEU A 31 -3.91 -4.16 -7.21
C LEU A 31 -2.43 -4.58 -7.20
N LYS A 32 -2.01 -5.36 -8.21
CA LYS A 32 -0.60 -5.73 -8.40
C LYS A 32 0.28 -4.51 -8.71
N ASN A 33 -0.19 -3.57 -9.51
CA ASN A 33 0.51 -2.33 -9.81
C ASN A 33 0.66 -1.45 -8.55
N VAL A 34 -0.43 -1.26 -7.79
CA VAL A 34 -0.43 -0.54 -6.51
C VAL A 34 0.54 -1.18 -5.52
N ALA A 35 0.50 -2.51 -5.36
CA ALA A 35 1.43 -3.22 -4.49
C ALA A 35 2.89 -3.03 -4.92
N THR A 36 3.16 -3.05 -6.23
CA THR A 36 4.51 -2.83 -6.77
C THR A 36 5.02 -1.41 -6.47
N VAL A 37 4.17 -0.40 -6.66
CA VAL A 37 4.49 1.00 -6.37
C VAL A 37 4.71 1.20 -4.87
N ALA A 38 3.85 0.64 -4.01
CA ALA A 38 3.99 0.72 -2.55
C ALA A 38 5.31 0.11 -2.06
N VAL A 39 5.76 -1.01 -2.66
CA VAL A 39 7.06 -1.64 -2.35
C VAL A 39 8.22 -0.73 -2.78
N LYS A 40 8.15 -0.13 -3.97
CA LYS A 40 9.18 0.83 -4.44
C LYS A 40 9.26 2.05 -3.53
N ALA A 41 8.13 2.67 -3.20
CA ALA A 41 8.05 3.82 -2.29
C ALA A 41 8.62 3.47 -0.90
N SER A 42 8.26 2.30 -0.35
CA SER A 42 8.79 1.84 0.93
C SER A 42 10.32 1.69 0.93
N ARG A 43 10.88 1.18 -0.18
CA ARG A 43 12.33 1.05 -0.34
C ARG A 43 13.03 2.41 -0.43
N LEU A 44 12.49 3.32 -1.22
CA LEU A 44 13.03 4.68 -1.36
C LEU A 44 12.96 5.46 -0.04
N TYR A 45 11.88 5.31 0.72
CA TYR A 45 11.75 5.90 2.06
C TYR A 45 12.82 5.38 3.03
N TRP A 46 13.13 4.08 2.99
CA TRP A 46 14.23 3.53 3.78
C TRP A 46 15.57 4.16 3.41
N GLU A 47 15.88 4.26 2.11
CA GLU A 47 17.13 4.85 1.63
C GLU A 47 17.23 6.33 2.01
N LEU A 48 16.13 7.08 1.91
CA LEU A 48 16.04 8.47 2.35
C LEU A 48 16.42 8.61 3.84
N ASN A 49 15.84 7.76 4.69
CA ASN A 49 16.13 7.77 6.12
C ASN A 49 17.59 7.39 6.41
N LEU A 50 18.15 6.44 5.65
CA LEU A 50 19.56 6.06 5.78
C LEU A 50 20.48 7.25 5.51
N GLN A 51 20.24 7.99 4.42
CA GLN A 51 21.04 9.17 4.08
C GLN A 51 20.87 10.30 5.10
N MET A 52 19.65 10.51 5.62
CA MET A 52 19.39 11.47 6.69
C MET A 52 20.16 11.14 7.96
N VAL A 53 20.14 9.88 8.41
CA VAL A 53 20.90 9.43 9.58
C VAL A 53 22.39 9.61 9.35
N LYS A 54 22.89 9.26 8.16
CA LYS A 54 24.30 9.46 7.78
C LYS A 54 24.69 10.95 7.87
N HIS A 55 23.87 11.86 7.34
CA HIS A 55 24.10 13.30 7.46
C HIS A 55 24.17 13.76 8.93
N LEU A 56 23.26 13.30 9.78
CA LEU A 56 23.24 13.65 11.20
C LEU A 56 24.50 13.16 11.94
N THR A 57 24.91 11.91 11.71
CA THR A 57 26.12 11.34 12.29
C THR A 57 27.36 12.14 11.88
N LEU A 58 27.53 12.40 10.58
CA LEU A 58 28.67 13.15 10.06
C LEU A 58 28.70 14.61 10.57
N SER A 59 27.53 15.24 10.74
CA SER A 59 27.42 16.57 11.34
C SER A 59 27.88 16.59 12.81
N SER A 60 27.55 15.54 13.57
CA SER A 60 28.00 15.39 14.95
C SER A 60 29.53 15.19 15.02
N GLU A 61 30.09 14.37 14.11
CA GLU A 61 31.53 14.13 13.99
C GLU A 61 32.30 15.41 13.63
N LEU A 62 31.81 16.19 12.66
CA LEU A 62 32.40 17.48 12.28
C LEU A 62 32.42 18.45 13.46
N THR A 63 31.33 18.54 14.22
CA THR A 63 31.26 19.39 15.42
C THR A 63 32.31 18.99 16.45
N TYR A 64 32.48 17.69 16.68
CA TYR A 64 33.50 17.17 17.58
C TYR A 64 34.92 17.47 17.09
N LEU A 65 35.22 17.24 15.80
CA LEU A 65 36.52 17.50 15.20
C LEU A 65 36.88 18.99 15.27
N HIS A 66 35.95 19.88 14.91
CA HIS A 66 36.13 21.33 15.03
C HIS A 66 36.44 21.77 16.47
N SER A 67 35.73 21.22 17.46
CA SER A 67 36.01 21.49 18.88
C SER A 67 37.42 21.05 19.27
N ARG A 68 37.87 19.88 18.79
CA ARG A 68 39.21 19.35 19.06
C ARG A 68 40.31 20.18 18.40
N ILE A 69 40.14 20.58 17.14
CA ILE A 69 41.05 21.49 16.43
C ILE A 69 41.19 22.79 17.21
N LYS A 70 40.07 23.43 17.58
CA LYS A 70 40.08 24.70 18.32
C LYS A 70 40.83 24.59 19.65
N LYS A 71 40.66 23.49 20.39
CA LYS A 71 41.40 23.24 21.65
C LYS A 71 42.91 23.11 21.41
N LEU A 72 43.31 22.40 20.35
CA LEU A 72 44.71 22.23 19.99
C LEU A 72 45.35 23.54 19.50
N GLU A 73 44.63 24.34 18.72
CA GLU A 73 45.08 25.67 18.26
C GLU A 73 45.35 26.60 19.45
N VAL A 74 44.42 26.66 20.41
CA VAL A 74 44.58 27.45 21.65
C VAL A 74 45.75 26.95 22.51
N ALA A 75 45.98 25.64 22.56
CA ALA A 75 47.12 25.08 23.29
C ALA A 75 48.46 25.36 22.57
N SER A 76 48.46 25.33 21.24
CA SER A 76 49.63 25.62 20.41
C SER A 76 50.05 27.10 20.51
N SER A 77 49.08 28.02 20.41
CA SER A 77 49.33 29.47 20.42
C SER A 77 49.88 30.01 21.75
N LYS A 78 49.82 29.23 22.84
CA LYS A 78 50.32 29.62 24.17
C LYS A 78 51.83 29.39 24.35
N ILE A 79 52.51 28.79 23.39
CA ILE A 79 53.94 28.50 23.45
C ILE A 79 54.63 29.28 22.34
N PHE A 80 55.75 29.94 22.68
CA PHE A 80 56.44 30.92 21.84
C PHE A 80 56.92 30.38 20.47
N ASP A 81 57.04 29.05 20.33
CA ASP A 81 57.45 28.36 19.09
C ASP A 81 56.43 27.31 18.61
N GLY A 82 55.15 27.44 19.01
CA GLY A 82 54.02 26.68 18.46
C GLY A 82 54.35 25.22 18.09
N ASP A 83 54.60 24.36 19.08
CA ASP A 83 55.01 22.95 18.93
C ASP A 83 54.68 22.31 17.57
N ILE A 84 55.73 22.11 16.76
CA ILE A 84 55.68 21.60 15.38
C ILE A 84 54.84 20.31 15.28
N SER A 85 54.91 19.44 16.29
CA SER A 85 54.14 18.19 16.34
C SER A 85 52.63 18.45 16.46
N ARG A 86 52.24 19.44 17.29
CA ARG A 86 50.83 19.85 17.43
C ARG A 86 50.30 20.54 16.18
N MET A 87 51.12 21.37 15.52
CA MET A 87 50.73 21.98 14.25
C MET A 87 50.48 20.91 13.17
N HIS A 88 51.37 19.91 13.06
CA HIS A 88 51.16 18.78 12.15
C HIS A 88 49.87 18.02 12.47
N LYS A 89 49.55 17.83 13.76
CA LYS A 89 48.31 17.15 14.17
C LYS A 89 47.05 17.93 13.86
N ILE A 90 47.11 19.26 13.95
CA ILE A 90 46.00 20.15 13.55
C ILE A 90 45.75 20.01 12.06
N GLU A 91 46.80 19.95 11.24
CA GLU A 91 46.68 19.80 9.78
C GLU A 91 46.07 18.45 9.39
N GLU A 92 46.51 17.34 10.02
CA GLU A 92 45.87 16.01 9.84
C GLU A 92 44.38 16.01 10.21
N LEU A 93 44.01 16.73 11.27
CA LEU A 93 42.60 16.84 11.68
C LEU A 93 41.80 17.71 10.70
N LYS A 94 42.38 18.77 10.15
CA LYS A 94 41.77 19.59 9.08
C LYS A 94 41.54 18.77 7.81
N GLU A 95 42.49 17.89 7.48
CA GLU A 95 42.32 16.94 6.38
C GLU A 95 41.15 15.99 6.64
N THR A 96 41.07 15.44 7.85
CA THR A 96 39.96 14.56 8.25
C THR A 96 38.62 15.30 8.15
N VAL A 97 38.55 16.55 8.63
CA VAL A 97 37.37 17.41 8.51
C VAL A 97 36.95 17.58 7.06
N ARG A 98 37.90 17.85 6.15
CA ARG A 98 37.61 18.02 4.72
C ARG A 98 36.94 16.77 4.13
N VAL A 99 37.51 15.59 4.36
CA VAL A 99 36.96 14.31 3.85
C VAL A 99 35.57 14.01 4.45
N THR A 100 35.37 14.33 5.74
CA THR A 100 34.07 14.17 6.41
C THR A 100 33.02 15.13 5.86
N GLU A 101 33.37 16.39 5.59
CA GLU A 101 32.47 17.39 4.98
C GLU A 101 32.09 17.01 3.54
N ASP A 102 33.03 16.47 2.76
CA ASP A 102 32.75 15.92 1.43
C ASP A 102 31.77 14.74 1.50
N SER A 103 32.00 13.82 2.44
CA SER A 103 31.11 12.68 2.68
C SER A 103 29.70 13.11 3.08
N LYS A 104 29.59 14.16 3.90
CA LYS A 104 28.31 14.76 4.30
C LYS A 104 27.61 15.40 3.11
N SER A 105 28.33 16.15 2.28
CA SER A 105 27.81 16.77 1.06
C SER A 105 27.27 15.73 0.07
N CYS A 106 27.95 14.59 -0.05
CA CYS A 106 27.47 13.45 -0.83
C CYS A 106 26.16 12.86 -0.28
N ALA A 107 26.06 12.69 1.05
CA ALA A 107 24.83 12.19 1.68
C ALA A 107 23.63 13.14 1.48
N VAL A 108 23.83 14.46 1.57
CA VAL A 108 22.77 15.46 1.29
C VAL A 108 22.32 15.38 -0.17
N ARG A 109 23.26 15.28 -1.11
CA ARG A 109 22.95 15.18 -2.53
C ARG A 109 22.14 13.92 -2.86
N GLU A 110 22.45 12.81 -2.20
CA GLU A 110 21.70 11.56 -2.34
C GLU A 110 20.28 11.69 -1.76
N TYR A 111 20.16 12.29 -0.57
CA TYR A 111 18.87 12.56 0.07
C TYR A 111 17.96 13.39 -0.85
N GLU A 112 18.45 14.50 -1.41
CA GLU A 112 17.64 15.35 -2.29
C GLU A 112 17.28 14.64 -3.60
N ARG A 113 18.20 13.83 -4.19
CA ARG A 113 17.87 13.01 -5.37
C ARG A 113 16.74 12.02 -5.08
N ILE A 114 16.79 11.31 -3.95
CA ILE A 114 15.74 10.35 -3.58
C ILE A 114 14.42 11.06 -3.33
N LYS A 115 14.46 12.23 -2.70
CA LYS A 115 13.27 13.06 -2.47
C LYS A 115 12.66 13.55 -3.78
N GLU A 116 13.47 13.99 -4.74
CA GLU A 116 12.99 14.34 -6.09
C GLU A 116 12.35 13.15 -6.80
N ILE A 117 12.97 11.95 -6.76
CA ILE A 117 12.40 10.73 -7.34
C ILE A 117 11.03 10.42 -6.71
N LEU A 118 10.92 10.50 -5.38
CA LEU A 118 9.64 10.29 -4.69
C LEU A 118 8.59 11.34 -5.09
N MET A 119 8.97 12.61 -5.22
CA MET A 119 8.05 13.66 -5.65
C MET A 119 7.60 13.47 -7.10
N LEU A 120 8.50 13.04 -8.00
CA LEU A 120 8.18 12.73 -9.39
C LEU A 120 7.27 11.50 -9.50
N ASP A 121 7.58 10.42 -8.80
CA ASP A 121 6.75 9.20 -8.78
C ASP A 121 5.35 9.48 -8.21
N THR A 122 5.23 10.39 -7.23
CA THR A 122 3.93 10.81 -6.66
C THR A 122 3.15 11.69 -7.63
N ASN A 123 3.81 12.56 -8.38
CA ASN A 123 3.15 13.39 -9.40
C ASN A 123 2.78 12.56 -10.65
N LEU A 124 3.53 11.51 -10.98
CA LEU A 124 3.18 10.55 -12.02
C LEU A 124 1.95 9.70 -11.65
N LEU A 125 1.64 9.58 -10.35
CA LEU A 125 0.43 8.96 -9.82
C LEU A 125 -0.81 9.88 -9.86
N LEU A 126 -0.65 11.16 -10.23
CA LEU A 126 -1.75 12.14 -10.32
C LEU A 126 -2.26 12.36 -11.75
N ASP A 127 -1.61 11.81 -12.78
CA ASP A 127 -2.15 11.70 -14.14
C ASP A 127 -2.72 10.28 -14.36
N GLU A 128 -4.02 10.12 -14.04
CA GLU A 128 -4.95 8.97 -14.25
C GLU A 128 -4.73 7.70 -13.37
N PRO A 129 -5.78 7.22 -12.66
CA PRO A 129 -7.09 6.91 -13.22
C PRO A 129 -8.22 7.83 -12.74
N CYS A 130 -9.07 8.20 -13.70
CA CYS A 130 -10.33 8.90 -13.54
C CYS A 130 -11.12 8.45 -12.28
N PRO A 131 -11.30 9.31 -11.25
CA PRO A 131 -12.18 9.02 -10.10
C PRO A 131 -13.63 8.69 -10.50
N HIS A 132 -14.01 9.07 -11.73
CA HIS A 132 -15.33 8.78 -12.29
C HIS A 132 -15.56 7.30 -12.57
N GLU A 133 -14.54 6.56 -13.01
CA GLU A 133 -14.70 5.15 -13.40
C GLU A 133 -14.91 4.25 -12.18
N ASN A 134 -14.16 4.46 -11.10
CA ASN A 134 -14.35 3.72 -9.85
C ASN A 134 -15.72 4.01 -9.21
N LYS A 135 -16.22 5.24 -9.32
CA LYS A 135 -17.56 5.58 -8.85
C LYS A 135 -18.63 4.88 -9.69
N SER A 136 -18.52 4.90 -11.03
CA SER A 136 -19.45 4.20 -11.89
C SER A 136 -19.39 2.68 -11.72
N GLU A 137 -18.20 2.12 -11.49
CA GLU A 137 -18.03 0.68 -11.25
C GLU A 137 -18.57 0.26 -9.87
N LEU A 138 -18.44 1.10 -8.85
CA LEU A 138 -19.06 0.86 -7.54
C LEU A 138 -20.59 0.87 -7.65
N GLU A 139 -21.15 1.86 -8.36
CA GLU A 139 -22.59 1.96 -8.63
C GLU A 139 -23.10 0.79 -9.49
N ARG A 140 -22.30 0.33 -10.47
CA ARG A 140 -22.62 -0.83 -11.32
C ARG A 140 -22.65 -2.11 -10.49
N LEU A 141 -21.65 -2.32 -9.62
CA LEU A 141 -21.56 -3.49 -8.75
C LEU A 141 -22.68 -3.53 -7.72
N ASP A 142 -23.10 -2.38 -7.19
CA ASP A 142 -24.22 -2.33 -6.25
C ASP A 142 -25.55 -2.69 -6.93
N LYS A 143 -25.76 -2.19 -8.17
CA LYS A 143 -26.89 -2.59 -9.01
C LYS A 143 -26.89 -4.07 -9.37
N GLU A 144 -25.73 -4.64 -9.70
CA GLU A 144 -25.59 -6.06 -10.02
C GLU A 144 -26.01 -6.93 -8.83
N ARG A 145 -25.49 -6.65 -7.63
CA ARG A 145 -25.89 -7.35 -6.40
C ARG A 145 -27.38 -7.23 -6.10
N GLN A 146 -27.95 -6.04 -6.29
CA GLN A 146 -29.38 -5.82 -6.06
C GLN A 146 -30.23 -6.63 -7.04
N ASN A 147 -29.84 -6.69 -8.33
CA ASN A 147 -30.54 -7.46 -9.35
C ASN A 147 -30.48 -8.97 -9.06
N ASP A 148 -29.31 -9.48 -8.68
CA ASP A 148 -29.14 -10.90 -8.33
C ASP A 148 -30.00 -11.30 -7.14
N PHE A 149 -30.04 -10.47 -6.10
CA PHE A 149 -30.91 -10.69 -4.95
C PHE A 149 -32.39 -10.70 -5.36
N MET A 150 -32.81 -9.78 -6.22
CA MET A 150 -34.19 -9.74 -6.73
C MET A 150 -34.53 -10.95 -7.61
N ALA A 151 -33.59 -11.43 -8.41
CA ALA A 151 -33.77 -12.66 -9.20
C ALA A 151 -33.94 -13.89 -8.29
N MET A 152 -33.13 -13.99 -7.23
CA MET A 152 -33.25 -15.03 -6.22
C MET A 152 -34.63 -15.01 -5.53
N LEU A 153 -35.10 -13.82 -5.11
CA LEU A 153 -36.43 -13.67 -4.50
C LEU A 153 -37.56 -14.05 -5.45
N ARG A 154 -37.48 -13.65 -6.74
CA ARG A 154 -38.47 -14.05 -7.75
C ARG A 154 -38.53 -15.56 -7.91
N GLY A 155 -37.38 -16.22 -8.02
CA GLY A 155 -37.32 -17.68 -8.10
C GLY A 155 -37.93 -18.36 -6.87
N PHE A 156 -37.65 -17.85 -5.67
CA PHE A 156 -38.25 -18.35 -4.44
C PHE A 156 -39.78 -18.22 -4.43
N VAL A 157 -40.31 -17.03 -4.76
CA VAL A 157 -41.76 -16.78 -4.78
C VAL A 157 -42.46 -17.66 -5.82
N LEU A 158 -41.87 -17.81 -7.02
CA LEU A 158 -42.41 -18.71 -8.05
C LEU A 158 -42.46 -20.16 -7.57
N ASN A 159 -41.42 -20.63 -6.88
CA ASN A 159 -41.42 -21.97 -6.28
C ASN A 159 -42.54 -22.13 -5.23
N GLN A 160 -42.70 -21.15 -4.32
CA GLN A 160 -43.77 -21.21 -3.31
C GLN A 160 -45.17 -21.20 -3.92
N ALA A 161 -45.40 -20.35 -4.93
CA ALA A 161 -46.67 -20.31 -5.66
C ALA A 161 -46.95 -21.65 -6.36
N GLY A 162 -45.95 -22.25 -7.00
CA GLY A 162 -46.08 -23.56 -7.63
C GLY A 162 -46.38 -24.69 -6.64
N TYR A 163 -45.84 -24.64 -5.42
CA TYR A 163 -46.22 -25.58 -4.37
C TYR A 163 -47.67 -25.39 -3.91
N ALA A 164 -48.12 -24.13 -3.75
CA ALA A 164 -49.49 -23.82 -3.37
C ALA A 164 -50.49 -24.30 -4.44
N GLU A 165 -50.17 -24.12 -5.72
CA GLU A 165 -50.99 -24.62 -6.83
C GLU A 165 -51.08 -26.14 -6.83
N LYS A 166 -49.96 -26.84 -6.63
CA LYS A 166 -49.96 -28.31 -6.49
C LYS A 166 -50.83 -28.77 -5.33
N MET A 167 -50.76 -28.09 -4.19
CA MET A 167 -51.62 -28.41 -3.03
C MET A 167 -53.09 -28.16 -3.34
N ALA A 168 -53.42 -27.05 -4.03
CA ALA A 168 -54.79 -26.75 -4.43
C ALA A 168 -55.36 -27.83 -5.35
N ASN A 169 -54.57 -28.28 -6.35
CA ASN A 169 -54.97 -29.35 -7.26
C ASN A 169 -55.25 -30.67 -6.52
N VAL A 170 -54.39 -31.04 -5.55
CA VAL A 170 -54.60 -32.24 -4.71
C VAL A 170 -55.86 -32.10 -3.85
N CYS A 171 -56.12 -30.92 -3.28
CA CYS A 171 -57.35 -30.66 -2.52
C CYS A 171 -58.60 -30.75 -3.40
N GLU A 172 -58.54 -30.27 -4.64
CA GLU A 172 -59.65 -30.35 -5.60
C GLU A 172 -59.94 -31.80 -5.99
N GLU A 173 -58.91 -32.60 -6.27
CA GLU A 173 -59.03 -34.03 -6.56
C GLU A 173 -59.68 -34.79 -5.39
N LEU A 174 -59.18 -34.60 -4.16
CA LEU A 174 -59.75 -35.19 -2.95
C LEU A 174 -61.22 -34.80 -2.73
N THR A 175 -61.58 -33.56 -3.01
CA THR A 175 -62.97 -33.08 -2.91
C THR A 175 -63.86 -33.76 -3.94
N GLY A 176 -63.37 -33.91 -5.17
CA GLY A 176 -64.06 -34.63 -6.25
C GLY A 176 -64.30 -36.11 -5.91
N GLU A 177 -63.29 -36.80 -5.40
CA GLU A 177 -63.41 -38.19 -4.93
C GLU A 177 -64.40 -38.30 -3.76
N THR A 178 -64.31 -37.43 -2.76
CA THR A 178 -65.22 -37.41 -1.61
C THR A 178 -66.67 -37.18 -2.05
N SER A 179 -66.91 -36.31 -3.05
CA SER A 179 -68.24 -36.07 -3.61
C SER A 179 -68.83 -37.30 -4.31
N ARG A 180 -68.00 -38.16 -4.92
CA ARG A 180 -68.46 -39.42 -5.54
C ARG A 180 -69.00 -40.40 -4.50
N TYR A 181 -68.31 -40.56 -3.37
CA TYR A 181 -68.79 -41.42 -2.28
C TYR A 181 -70.16 -40.98 -1.75
N VAL A 182 -70.46 -39.68 -1.71
CA VAL A 182 -71.79 -39.17 -1.29
C VAL A 182 -72.87 -39.44 -2.33
N LYS A 183 -72.55 -39.42 -3.63
CA LYS A 183 -73.49 -39.73 -4.72
C LYS A 183 -73.78 -41.22 -4.86
N ASP A 184 -72.78 -42.08 -4.62
CA ASP A 184 -72.91 -43.53 -4.71
C ASP A 184 -73.58 -44.15 -3.47
N SER A 185 -73.83 -43.35 -2.42
CA SER A 185 -74.49 -43.76 -1.17
C SER A 185 -75.93 -43.24 -1.00
N SER A 186 -76.50 -42.60 -2.04
CA SER A 186 -77.92 -42.21 -2.15
C SER A 186 -78.67 -43.08 -3.14
#